data_AF-A0A956MGT3-F1
#
_entry.id   AF-A0A956MGT3-F1
#
_cell.length_a   1.000
_cell.length_b   1.000
_cell.length_c   1.000
_cell.angle_alpha   90.00
_cell.angle_beta   90.00
_cell.angle_gamma   90.00
#
_symmetry.space_group_name_H-M   'P 1'
#
loop_
_entity.id
_entity.type
_entity.pdbx_description
1 polymer ?
#
loop_
_entity_poly.entity_id
_entity_poly.type
_entity_poly.pdbx_seq_one_letter_code
_entity_poly.pdbx_strand_id
1 'polypeptide(L)'
;MRMRVVVGMVAFLLAGAAPAAAQVSRADSAAVLLESARTFEARERWEVAEALYQLLIERFGDTPAGAEARAHMVSVPVERRSPGRVELTVWSTLYGLWLGGAIPWVADADGPEAYGVGLLLGGPAGFLAGRSLARSRPLSSGQARAITFGGTWGSWQGAGWALAADLGIDEICDESGQFCFEEDGDREAVTAAIVGGLAGIGIGTVLSRRPISDGLATTVNFGALWGTWFGFATSYLVDLENDALLAGTLIGGDAGLVATALLGRNWNLSRNRARLISIAGVMGGLGGAGLDLLIQPDDDKVALLLPLLGSVAGLGIGAATTRNGPDRGGPEPDAMASAFLRWQDGALDLGAPLPMPVRVQLPDAPGERTAWRISWLSARF
;
A
#
# COMPACT_ATOMS: atom_id res chain seq x y z
N MET A 1 -57.65 61.36 9.33
CA MET A 1 -57.47 62.30 8.20
C MET A 1 -57.19 61.46 6.96
N ARG A 2 -58.14 61.44 6.02
CA ARG A 2 -58.11 60.63 4.79
C ARG A 2 -57.17 61.28 3.78
N MET A 3 -56.31 60.51 3.11
CA MET A 3 -55.79 60.93 1.80
C MET A 3 -55.69 59.75 0.84
N ARG A 4 -56.15 60.02 -0.37
CA ARG A 4 -56.50 59.13 -1.47
C ARG A 4 -55.31 58.95 -2.42
N VAL A 5 -55.23 57.75 -3.03
CA VAL A 5 -55.04 57.46 -4.47
C VAL A 5 -53.84 58.11 -5.17
N VAL A 6 -52.92 57.29 -5.70
CA VAL A 6 -52.71 57.10 -7.16
C VAL A 6 -52.16 55.68 -7.41
N VAL A 7 -52.97 54.86 -8.08
CA VAL A 7 -52.56 53.62 -8.73
C VAL A 7 -51.98 53.99 -10.09
N GLY A 8 -50.67 53.83 -10.24
CA GLY A 8 -49.95 54.00 -11.50
C GLY A 8 -49.50 52.64 -12.03
N MET A 9 -50.34 52.02 -12.85
CA MET A 9 -50.08 50.77 -13.56
C MET A 9 -49.20 51.08 -14.78
N VAL A 10 -47.91 50.80 -14.69
CA VAL A 10 -46.99 50.75 -15.84
C VAL A 10 -46.62 49.29 -16.05
N ALA A 11 -47.36 48.63 -16.93
CA ALA A 11 -47.02 47.31 -17.44
C ALA A 11 -45.95 47.47 -18.52
N PHE A 12 -44.67 47.37 -18.13
CA PHE A 12 -43.57 47.16 -19.06
C PHE A 12 -43.51 45.67 -19.40
N LEU A 13 -44.12 45.30 -20.52
CA LEU A 13 -43.96 43.98 -21.16
C LEU A 13 -42.52 43.87 -21.69
N LEU A 14 -41.59 43.49 -20.82
CA LEU A 14 -40.32 42.90 -21.24
C LEU A 14 -40.60 41.43 -21.56
N ALA A 15 -41.00 41.18 -22.81
CA ALA A 15 -40.92 39.86 -23.42
C ALA A 15 -39.43 39.52 -23.64
N GLY A 16 -38.72 39.21 -22.55
CA GLY A 16 -37.43 38.56 -22.62
C GLY A 16 -37.64 37.15 -23.14
N ALA A 17 -37.20 36.88 -24.37
CA ALA A 17 -37.11 35.52 -24.88
C ALA A 17 -36.29 34.71 -23.87
N ALA A 18 -36.95 33.79 -23.16
CA ALA A 18 -36.24 32.83 -22.34
C ALA A 18 -35.24 32.11 -23.27
N PRO A 19 -33.94 32.09 -22.95
CA PRO A 19 -32.98 31.37 -23.78
C PRO A 19 -33.48 29.94 -23.88
N ALA A 20 -33.71 29.47 -25.11
CA ALA A 20 -34.05 28.08 -25.35
C ALA A 20 -32.98 27.25 -24.66
N ALA A 21 -33.37 26.51 -23.61
CA ALA A 21 -32.46 25.66 -22.88
C ALA A 21 -31.83 24.72 -23.90
N ALA A 22 -30.53 24.91 -24.17
CA ALA A 22 -29.79 24.09 -25.11
C ALA A 22 -29.98 22.64 -24.66
N GLN A 23 -30.64 21.84 -25.50
CA GLN A 23 -30.84 20.43 -25.21
C GLN A 23 -29.45 19.80 -25.14
N VAL A 24 -29.03 19.42 -23.94
CA VAL A 24 -27.75 18.72 -23.73
C VAL A 24 -27.81 17.44 -24.55
N SER A 25 -27.00 17.37 -25.60
CA SER A 25 -27.02 16.22 -26.48
C SER A 25 -26.35 15.04 -25.79
N ARG A 26 -26.66 13.82 -26.27
CA ARG A 26 -25.99 12.61 -25.81
C ARG A 26 -24.48 12.68 -26.04
N ALA A 27 -24.03 13.34 -27.12
CA ALA A 27 -22.63 13.55 -27.42
C ALA A 27 -21.96 14.50 -26.42
N ASP A 28 -22.64 15.57 -26.00
CA ASP A 28 -22.13 16.51 -24.99
C ASP A 28 -21.95 15.82 -23.64
N SER A 29 -22.91 14.98 -23.26
CA SER A 29 -22.82 14.18 -22.03
C SER A 29 -21.63 13.21 -22.07
N ALA A 30 -21.40 12.57 -23.22
CA ALA A 30 -20.27 11.66 -23.42
C ALA A 30 -18.93 12.42 -23.37
N ALA A 31 -18.85 13.62 -23.94
CA ALA A 31 -17.64 14.45 -23.90
C ALA A 31 -17.26 14.83 -22.46
N VAL A 32 -18.24 15.21 -21.63
CA VAL A 32 -18.02 15.54 -20.21
C VAL A 32 -17.52 14.33 -19.42
N LEU A 33 -18.09 13.14 -19.68
CA LEU A 33 -17.64 11.90 -19.03
C LEU A 33 -16.22 11.52 -19.46
N LEU A 34 -15.87 11.72 -20.73
CA LEU A 34 -14.52 11.45 -21.23
C LEU A 34 -13.50 12.38 -20.59
N GLU A 35 -13.81 13.66 -20.48
CA GLU A 35 -12.95 14.63 -19.79
C GLU A 35 -12.81 14.30 -18.31
N SER A 36 -13.89 13.84 -17.68
CA SER A 36 -13.85 13.34 -16.30
C SER A 36 -12.94 12.11 -16.18
N ALA A 37 -13.05 11.15 -17.11
CA ALA A 37 -12.21 9.95 -17.14
C ALA A 37 -10.73 10.32 -17.24
N ARG A 38 -10.38 11.22 -18.17
CA ARG A 38 -9.03 11.78 -18.31
C ARG A 38 -8.54 12.49 -17.06
N THR A 39 -9.42 13.25 -16.41
CA THR A 39 -9.10 13.92 -15.15
C THR A 39 -8.80 12.91 -14.05
N PHE A 40 -9.57 11.82 -13.95
CA PHE A 40 -9.28 10.74 -13.01
C PHE A 40 -7.99 10.01 -13.36
N GLU A 41 -7.74 9.78 -14.64
CA GLU A 41 -6.53 9.15 -15.15
C GLU A 41 -5.27 9.96 -14.81
N ALA A 42 -5.31 11.26 -15.09
CA ALA A 42 -4.25 12.21 -14.77
C ALA A 42 -3.99 12.32 -13.26
N ARG A 43 -4.95 11.93 -12.43
CA ARG A 43 -4.82 11.85 -10.96
C ARG A 43 -4.43 10.46 -10.47
N GLU A 44 -3.98 9.59 -11.37
CA GLU A 44 -3.67 8.18 -11.11
C GLU A 44 -4.83 7.38 -10.49
N ARG A 45 -6.06 7.87 -10.63
CA ARG A 45 -7.28 7.17 -10.19
C ARG A 45 -7.77 6.24 -11.29
N TRP A 46 -6.88 5.37 -11.72
CA TRP A 46 -7.05 4.45 -12.86
C TRP A 46 -8.34 3.64 -12.77
N GLU A 47 -8.71 3.19 -11.56
CA GLU A 47 -9.94 2.40 -11.34
C GLU A 47 -11.22 3.18 -11.70
N VAL A 48 -11.26 4.48 -11.37
CA VAL A 48 -12.40 5.35 -11.68
C VAL A 48 -12.37 5.76 -13.15
N ALA A 49 -11.20 6.10 -13.66
CA ALA A 49 -11.00 6.44 -15.06
C ALA A 49 -11.44 5.27 -15.96
N GLU A 50 -10.99 4.05 -15.64
CA GLU A 50 -11.37 2.83 -16.35
C GLU A 50 -12.87 2.58 -16.28
N ALA A 51 -13.50 2.72 -15.11
CA ALA A 51 -14.95 2.57 -14.99
C ALA A 51 -15.72 3.58 -15.87
N LEU A 52 -15.22 4.82 -15.97
CA LEU A 52 -15.81 5.84 -16.85
C LEU A 52 -15.56 5.54 -18.34
N TYR A 53 -14.37 5.07 -18.71
CA TYR A 53 -14.07 4.63 -20.07
C TYR A 53 -14.95 3.43 -20.47
N GLN A 54 -15.15 2.45 -19.58
CA GLN A 54 -16.05 1.32 -19.82
C GLN A 54 -17.50 1.80 -19.98
N LEU A 55 -17.98 2.68 -19.10
CA LEU A 55 -19.31 3.29 -19.22
C LEU A 55 -19.49 4.04 -20.56
N LEU A 56 -18.46 4.77 -21.01
CA LEU A 56 -18.45 5.45 -22.30
C LEU A 56 -18.56 4.46 -23.47
N ILE A 57 -17.82 3.36 -23.42
CA ILE A 57 -17.85 2.33 -24.47
C ILE A 57 -19.21 1.63 -24.51
N GLU A 58 -19.76 1.28 -23.35
CA GLU A 58 -21.03 0.54 -23.25
C GLU A 58 -22.24 1.41 -23.59
N ARG A 59 -22.31 2.63 -23.05
CA ARG A 59 -23.49 3.49 -23.13
C ARG A 59 -23.40 4.57 -24.22
N PHE A 60 -22.21 4.90 -24.70
CA PHE A 60 -21.98 5.98 -25.67
C PHE A 60 -21.07 5.56 -26.83
N GLY A 61 -20.99 4.26 -27.12
CA GLY A 61 -20.09 3.71 -28.15
C GLY A 61 -20.34 4.21 -29.58
N ASP A 62 -21.50 4.82 -29.84
CA ASP A 62 -21.89 5.49 -31.09
C ASP A 62 -21.41 6.95 -31.19
N THR A 63 -20.87 7.52 -30.10
CA THR A 63 -20.37 8.90 -30.05
C THR A 63 -18.85 8.97 -30.30
N PRO A 64 -18.30 10.13 -30.71
CA PRO A 64 -16.85 10.31 -30.83
C PRO A 64 -16.10 10.03 -29.52
N ALA A 65 -16.68 10.45 -28.38
CA ALA A 65 -16.09 10.20 -27.06
C ALA A 65 -16.05 8.70 -26.70
N GLY A 66 -17.07 7.93 -27.08
CA GLY A 66 -17.07 6.47 -26.91
C GLY A 66 -16.04 5.76 -27.81
N ALA A 67 -15.83 6.26 -29.03
CA ALA A 67 -14.78 5.75 -29.92
C ALA A 67 -13.38 6.06 -29.38
N GLU A 68 -13.18 7.26 -28.84
CA GLU A 68 -11.92 7.67 -28.22
C GLU A 68 -11.63 6.90 -26.93
N ALA A 69 -12.63 6.71 -26.07
CA ALA A 69 -12.54 5.85 -24.89
C ALA A 69 -12.12 4.42 -25.27
N ARG A 70 -12.67 3.87 -26.36
CA ARG A 70 -12.29 2.54 -26.87
C ARG A 70 -10.85 2.51 -27.36
N ALA A 71 -10.42 3.51 -28.15
CA ALA A 71 -9.05 3.59 -28.65
C ALA A 71 -8.05 3.71 -27.49
N HIS A 72 -8.38 4.52 -26.50
CA HIS A 72 -7.59 4.68 -25.28
C HIS A 72 -7.50 3.39 -24.47
N MET A 73 -8.62 2.69 -24.27
CA MET A 73 -8.65 1.37 -23.65
C MET A 73 -7.98 0.27 -24.49
N VAL A 74 -7.56 0.53 -25.73
CA VAL A 74 -6.69 -0.40 -26.47
C VAL A 74 -5.22 -0.02 -26.29
N SER A 75 -4.89 1.28 -26.20
CA SER A 75 -3.52 1.79 -26.10
C SER A 75 -2.89 1.70 -24.71
N VAL A 76 -3.67 1.76 -23.63
CA VAL A 76 -3.13 1.75 -22.25
C VAL A 76 -2.55 0.37 -21.91
N PRO A 77 -1.29 0.21 -21.46
CA PRO A 77 -0.74 -1.10 -21.08
C PRO A 77 -1.60 -1.83 -20.04
N VAL A 78 -1.71 -3.16 -20.15
CA VAL A 78 -2.53 -3.98 -19.26
C VAL A 78 -2.09 -3.86 -17.79
N GLU A 79 -0.80 -3.61 -17.53
CA GLU A 79 -0.31 -3.39 -16.16
C GLU A 79 -0.96 -2.17 -15.48
N ARG A 80 -1.28 -1.11 -16.22
CA ARG A 80 -1.94 0.09 -15.67
C ARG A 80 -3.42 -0.12 -15.38
N ARG A 81 -4.07 -1.07 -16.05
CA ARG A 81 -5.51 -1.37 -15.90
C ARG A 81 -5.82 -2.31 -14.74
N SER A 82 -4.81 -2.98 -14.19
CA SER A 82 -5.04 -4.00 -13.14
C SER A 82 -3.81 -4.18 -12.26
N PRO A 83 -3.36 -3.12 -11.54
CA PRO A 83 -2.19 -3.21 -10.67
C PRO A 83 -2.32 -4.35 -9.65
N GLY A 84 -3.54 -4.61 -9.14
CA GLY A 84 -3.81 -5.73 -8.25
C GLY A 84 -3.59 -7.11 -8.86
N ARG A 85 -3.84 -7.29 -10.17
CA ARG A 85 -3.61 -8.57 -10.85
C ARG A 85 -2.12 -8.88 -10.99
N VAL A 86 -1.33 -7.87 -11.35
CA VAL A 86 0.12 -8.01 -11.45
C VAL A 86 0.72 -8.27 -10.08
N GLU A 87 0.34 -7.47 -9.08
CA GLU A 87 0.76 -7.64 -7.67
C GLU A 87 0.47 -9.05 -7.16
N LEU A 88 -0.78 -9.54 -7.33
CA LEU A 88 -1.17 -10.88 -6.90
C LEU A 88 -0.41 -11.97 -7.65
N THR A 89 -0.21 -11.85 -8.97
CA THR A 89 0.49 -12.86 -9.77
C THR A 89 1.96 -12.97 -9.40
N VAL A 90 2.63 -11.82 -9.24
CA VAL A 90 4.05 -11.76 -8.83
C VAL A 90 4.18 -12.35 -7.43
N TRP A 91 3.38 -11.89 -6.47
CA TRP A 91 3.42 -12.39 -5.11
C TRP A 91 3.11 -13.90 -5.04
N SER A 92 2.08 -14.37 -5.76
CA SER A 92 1.71 -15.80 -5.74
C SER A 92 2.80 -16.68 -6.33
N THR A 93 3.54 -16.21 -7.35
CA THR A 93 4.73 -16.90 -7.88
C THR A 93 5.81 -17.03 -6.82
N LEU A 94 6.14 -15.93 -6.13
CA LEU A 94 7.15 -15.92 -5.07
C LEU A 94 6.74 -16.78 -3.88
N TYR A 95 5.48 -16.69 -3.46
CA TYR A 95 4.93 -17.51 -2.38
C TYR A 95 4.89 -19.00 -2.77
N GLY A 96 4.58 -19.31 -4.04
CA GLY A 96 4.67 -20.66 -4.57
C GLY A 96 6.09 -21.22 -4.61
N LEU A 97 7.09 -20.40 -4.95
CA LEU A 97 8.51 -20.78 -4.84
C LEU A 97 8.90 -21.06 -3.38
N TRP A 98 8.49 -20.19 -2.46
CA TRP A 98 8.72 -20.40 -1.03
C TRP A 98 8.09 -21.72 -0.54
N LEU A 99 6.83 -21.99 -0.89
CA LEU A 99 6.17 -23.28 -0.61
C LEU A 99 6.89 -24.47 -1.25
N GLY A 100 7.45 -24.28 -2.45
CA GLY A 100 8.24 -25.29 -3.16
C GLY A 100 9.50 -25.71 -2.41
N GLY A 101 10.08 -24.85 -1.59
CA GLY A 101 11.17 -25.21 -0.67
C GLY A 101 10.67 -25.67 0.70
N ALA A 102 9.66 -25.01 1.25
CA ALA A 102 9.16 -25.25 2.60
C ALA A 102 8.44 -26.60 2.75
N ILE A 103 7.69 -27.06 1.73
CA ILE A 103 6.96 -28.33 1.80
C ILE A 103 7.93 -29.54 1.84
N PRO A 104 8.94 -29.66 0.96
CA PRO A 104 9.95 -30.71 1.09
C PRO A 104 10.69 -30.69 2.43
N TRP A 105 11.00 -29.50 2.96
CA TRP A 105 11.62 -29.34 4.27
C TRP A 105 10.77 -29.94 5.39
N VAL A 106 9.49 -29.55 5.45
CA VAL A 106 8.54 -30.08 6.45
C VAL A 106 8.27 -31.58 6.26
N ALA A 107 8.31 -32.06 5.02
CA ALA A 107 8.16 -33.48 4.70
C ALA A 107 9.43 -34.32 4.97
N ASP A 108 10.45 -33.72 5.59
CA ASP A 108 11.73 -34.33 5.92
C ASP A 108 12.44 -34.96 4.70
N ALA A 109 12.44 -34.22 3.60
CA ALA A 109 13.12 -34.67 2.40
C ALA A 109 14.63 -34.44 2.49
N ASP A 110 15.41 -35.52 2.54
CA ASP A 110 16.88 -35.47 2.62
C ASP A 110 17.58 -35.12 1.30
N GLY A 111 16.89 -35.31 0.17
CA GLY A 111 17.47 -35.24 -1.17
C GLY A 111 17.30 -33.88 -1.85
N PRO A 112 18.33 -33.32 -2.51
CA PRO A 112 18.21 -32.10 -3.31
C PRO A 112 17.18 -32.24 -4.45
N GLU A 113 16.86 -33.46 -4.87
CA GLU A 113 15.84 -33.75 -5.88
C GLU A 113 14.46 -33.30 -5.42
N ALA A 114 14.10 -33.48 -4.15
CA ALA A 114 12.80 -33.10 -3.62
C ALA A 114 12.62 -31.57 -3.62
N TYR A 115 13.65 -30.83 -3.22
CA TYR A 115 13.68 -29.36 -3.32
C TYR A 115 13.69 -28.89 -4.76
N GLY A 116 14.45 -29.56 -5.64
CA GLY A 116 14.48 -29.26 -7.07
C GLY A 116 13.09 -29.41 -7.71
N VAL A 117 12.40 -30.52 -7.45
CA VAL A 117 11.02 -30.74 -7.90
C VAL A 117 10.08 -29.72 -7.28
N GLY A 118 10.18 -29.48 -5.98
CA GLY A 118 9.35 -28.51 -5.26
C GLY A 118 9.47 -27.10 -5.82
N LEU A 119 10.69 -26.61 -6.10
CA LEU A 119 10.92 -25.30 -6.71
C LEU A 119 10.46 -25.23 -8.18
N LEU A 120 10.71 -26.29 -8.96
CA LEU A 120 10.27 -26.38 -10.36
C LEU A 120 8.74 -26.35 -10.49
N LEU A 121 8.02 -26.92 -9.53
CA LEU A 121 6.55 -26.95 -9.53
C LEU A 121 5.94 -25.74 -8.82
N GLY A 122 6.52 -25.32 -7.70
CA GLY A 122 5.97 -24.32 -6.79
C GLY A 122 5.80 -22.95 -7.44
N GLY A 123 6.83 -22.44 -8.12
CA GLY A 123 6.76 -21.16 -8.83
C GLY A 123 5.67 -21.13 -9.91
N PRO A 124 5.69 -22.05 -10.89
CA PRO A 124 4.65 -22.15 -11.91
C PRO A 124 3.24 -22.38 -11.33
N ALA A 125 3.10 -23.23 -10.31
CA ALA A 125 1.82 -23.45 -9.64
C ALA A 125 1.28 -22.17 -9.00
N GLY A 126 2.15 -21.44 -8.28
CA GLY A 126 1.83 -20.14 -7.68
C GLY A 126 1.44 -19.09 -8.73
N PHE A 127 2.18 -19.00 -9.83
CA PHE A 127 1.86 -18.13 -10.96
C PHE A 127 0.47 -18.45 -11.55
N LEU A 128 0.20 -19.72 -11.83
CA LEU A 128 -1.06 -20.16 -12.43
C LEU A 128 -2.24 -19.96 -11.47
N ALA A 129 -2.06 -20.22 -10.18
CA ALA A 129 -3.06 -19.98 -9.14
C ALA A 129 -3.39 -18.48 -9.04
N GLY A 130 -2.37 -17.62 -8.92
CA GLY A 130 -2.52 -16.17 -8.86
C GLY A 130 -3.20 -15.62 -10.12
N ARG A 131 -2.77 -16.08 -11.31
CA ARG A 131 -3.36 -15.70 -12.60
C ARG A 131 -4.81 -16.16 -12.73
N SER A 132 -5.12 -17.37 -12.28
CA SER A 132 -6.49 -17.93 -12.30
C SER A 132 -7.41 -17.10 -11.41
N LEU A 133 -6.99 -16.81 -10.18
CA LEU A 133 -7.73 -15.98 -9.24
C LEU A 133 -7.94 -14.56 -9.79
N ALA A 134 -6.87 -13.94 -10.30
CA ALA A 134 -6.90 -12.62 -10.94
C ALA A 134 -7.80 -12.55 -12.19
N ARG A 135 -7.97 -13.65 -12.92
CA ARG A 135 -8.90 -13.74 -14.07
C ARG A 135 -10.34 -13.92 -13.65
N SER A 136 -10.57 -14.69 -12.59
CA SER A 136 -11.93 -15.00 -12.11
C SER A 136 -12.66 -13.76 -11.58
N ARG A 137 -11.92 -12.73 -11.12
CA ARG A 137 -12.49 -11.49 -10.57
C ARG A 137 -11.62 -10.29 -10.94
N PRO A 138 -12.21 -9.14 -11.33
CA PRO A 138 -11.47 -7.88 -11.33
C PRO A 138 -11.11 -7.53 -9.88
N LEU A 139 -9.82 -7.51 -9.57
CA LEU A 139 -9.32 -7.16 -8.24
C LEU A 139 -8.67 -5.77 -8.31
N SER A 140 -9.14 -4.86 -7.47
CA SER A 140 -8.42 -3.62 -7.14
C SER A 140 -7.08 -3.93 -6.46
N SER A 141 -6.17 -2.97 -6.40
CA SER A 141 -4.89 -3.18 -5.70
C SER A 141 -5.10 -3.40 -4.20
N GLY A 142 -6.06 -2.72 -3.57
CA GLY A 142 -6.45 -2.96 -2.17
C GLY A 142 -6.98 -4.37 -1.91
N GLN A 143 -7.79 -4.91 -2.82
CA GLN A 143 -8.27 -6.30 -2.75
C GLN A 143 -7.16 -7.33 -2.95
N ALA A 144 -6.28 -7.12 -3.94
CA ALA A 144 -5.12 -7.98 -4.15
C ALA A 144 -4.20 -7.95 -2.92
N ARG A 145 -3.94 -6.76 -2.37
CA ARG A 145 -3.14 -6.59 -1.16
C ARG A 145 -3.74 -7.27 0.04
N ALA A 146 -5.06 -7.26 0.21
CA ALA A 146 -5.70 -8.00 1.30
C ALA A 146 -5.43 -9.52 1.22
N ILE A 147 -5.35 -10.08 0.01
CA ILE A 147 -5.01 -11.49 -0.20
C ILE A 147 -3.53 -11.75 0.08
N THR A 148 -2.63 -10.96 -0.53
CA THR A 148 -1.19 -11.16 -0.40
C THR A 148 -0.70 -10.87 1.03
N PHE A 149 -1.18 -9.79 1.64
CA PHE A 149 -0.92 -9.48 3.04
C PHE A 149 -1.50 -10.56 3.96
N GLY A 150 -2.72 -11.04 3.69
CA GLY A 150 -3.30 -12.15 4.44
C GLY A 150 -2.37 -13.37 4.46
N GLY A 151 -1.82 -13.75 3.31
CA GLY A 151 -0.85 -14.84 3.24
C GLY A 151 0.45 -14.58 4.01
N THR A 152 1.11 -13.45 3.76
CA THR A 152 2.38 -13.14 4.44
C THR A 152 2.19 -12.96 5.95
N TRP A 153 1.15 -12.25 6.37
CA TRP A 153 0.83 -12.06 7.80
C TRP A 153 0.43 -13.38 8.46
N GLY A 154 -0.37 -14.19 7.78
CA GLY A 154 -0.76 -15.52 8.26
C GLY A 154 0.45 -16.44 8.46
N SER A 155 1.42 -16.42 7.54
CA SER A 155 2.66 -17.19 7.72
C SER A 155 3.49 -16.71 8.89
N TRP A 156 3.65 -15.40 9.02
CA TRP A 156 4.35 -14.79 10.15
C TRP A 156 3.68 -15.15 11.49
N GLN A 157 2.36 -15.01 11.59
CA GLN A 157 1.60 -15.35 12.79
C GLN A 157 1.63 -16.86 13.08
N GLY A 158 1.52 -17.71 12.06
CA GLY A 158 1.62 -19.16 12.21
C GLY A 158 2.96 -19.59 12.80
N ALA A 159 4.07 -19.12 12.20
CA ALA A 159 5.41 -19.39 12.71
C ALA A 159 5.58 -18.82 14.12
N GLY A 160 5.22 -17.56 14.33
CA GLY A 160 5.39 -16.86 15.59
C GLY A 160 4.66 -17.54 16.74
N TRP A 161 3.39 -17.95 16.55
CA TRP A 161 2.63 -18.64 17.60
C TRP A 161 3.10 -20.06 17.85
N ALA A 162 3.67 -20.75 16.85
CA ALA A 162 4.29 -22.04 17.07
C ALA A 162 5.55 -21.92 17.93
N LEU A 163 6.41 -20.94 17.62
CA LEU A 163 7.60 -20.64 18.41
C LEU A 163 7.24 -20.17 19.82
N ALA A 164 6.30 -19.23 19.97
CA ALA A 164 5.90 -18.71 21.28
C ALA A 164 5.13 -19.72 22.16
N ALA A 165 4.78 -20.89 21.62
CA ALA A 165 4.14 -21.97 22.36
C ALA A 165 5.00 -23.23 22.42
N ASP A 166 6.28 -23.12 22.04
CA ASP A 166 7.26 -24.21 22.01
C ASP A 166 6.75 -25.47 21.30
N LEU A 167 5.98 -25.28 20.21
CA LEU A 167 5.44 -26.40 19.46
C LEU A 167 6.59 -27.13 18.75
N GLY A 168 6.76 -28.41 19.07
CA GLY A 168 7.79 -29.26 18.44
C GLY A 168 9.12 -29.29 19.18
N ILE A 169 9.26 -28.57 20.29
CA ILE A 169 10.45 -28.66 21.14
C ILE A 169 10.24 -29.85 22.08
N ASP A 170 10.83 -30.99 21.72
CA ASP A 170 10.92 -32.15 22.58
C ASP A 170 12.25 -32.12 23.34
N GLU A 171 12.19 -32.12 24.66
CA GLU A 171 13.37 -32.26 25.51
C GLU A 171 13.80 -33.73 25.51
N ILE A 172 14.89 -34.05 24.80
CA ILE A 172 15.44 -35.40 24.75
C ILE A 172 16.54 -35.50 25.80
N CYS A 173 16.23 -36.21 26.89
CA CYS A 173 17.20 -36.54 27.92
C CYS A 173 17.91 -37.86 27.61
N ASP A 174 19.19 -37.93 27.97
CA ASP A 174 19.94 -39.18 27.97
C ASP A 174 19.32 -40.21 28.94
N GLU A 175 19.70 -41.49 28.83
CA GLU A 175 19.15 -42.56 29.70
C GLU A 175 19.34 -42.28 31.20
N SER A 176 20.30 -41.43 31.55
CA SER A 176 20.59 -41.04 32.93
C SER A 176 19.75 -39.86 33.43
N GLY A 177 19.06 -39.14 32.52
CA GLY A 177 18.31 -37.92 32.82
C GLY A 177 19.21 -36.75 33.25
N GLN A 178 20.52 -36.86 33.00
CA GLN A 178 21.53 -35.94 33.49
C GLN A 178 21.93 -34.91 32.42
N PHE A 179 21.73 -35.25 31.15
CA PHE A 179 21.94 -34.36 30.02
C PHE A 179 20.70 -34.38 29.13
N CYS A 180 20.04 -33.24 29.02
CA CYS A 180 18.93 -33.05 28.10
C CYS A 180 19.36 -32.06 27.01
N PHE A 181 18.98 -32.37 25.77
CA PHE A 181 19.16 -31.49 24.63
C PHE A 181 17.78 -31.21 24.03
N GLU A 182 17.57 -29.96 23.63
CA GLU A 182 16.39 -29.55 22.88
C GLU A 182 16.66 -29.83 21.40
N GLU A 183 15.77 -30.60 20.76
CA GLU A 183 15.77 -30.71 19.30
C GLU A 183 14.97 -29.53 18.73
N ASP A 184 15.57 -28.76 17.81
CA ASP A 184 14.97 -27.54 17.28
C ASP A 184 13.63 -27.82 16.57
N GLY A 185 12.54 -27.26 17.09
CA GLY A 185 11.17 -27.33 16.53
C GLY A 185 10.95 -26.52 15.24
N ASP A 186 12.00 -26.35 14.42
CA ASP A 186 11.99 -25.54 13.21
C ASP A 186 10.96 -26.06 12.18
N ARG A 187 10.72 -27.38 12.14
CA ARG A 187 9.75 -27.98 11.21
C ARG A 187 8.33 -27.60 11.57
N GLU A 188 7.98 -27.59 12.85
CA GLU A 188 6.66 -27.21 13.37
C GLU A 188 6.39 -25.73 13.13
N ALA A 189 7.38 -24.86 13.34
CA ALA A 189 7.28 -23.45 13.02
C ALA A 189 7.03 -23.20 11.53
N VAL A 190 7.76 -23.88 10.63
CA VAL A 190 7.54 -23.78 9.18
C VAL A 190 6.19 -24.37 8.78
N THR A 191 5.78 -25.48 9.38
CA THR A 191 4.46 -26.09 9.16
C THR A 191 3.34 -25.13 9.53
N ALA A 192 3.44 -24.51 10.72
CA ALA A 192 2.50 -23.51 11.18
C ALA A 192 2.51 -22.26 10.28
N ALA A 193 3.68 -21.86 9.74
CA ALA A 193 3.78 -20.79 8.75
C ALA A 193 3.03 -21.11 7.45
N ILE A 194 3.13 -22.36 6.96
CA ILE A 194 2.39 -22.81 5.78
C ILE A 194 0.89 -22.76 6.05
N VAL A 195 0.44 -23.38 7.15
CA VAL A 195 -0.98 -23.44 7.53
C VAL A 195 -1.55 -22.04 7.75
N GLY A 196 -0.86 -21.22 8.53
CA GLY A 196 -1.24 -19.83 8.82
C GLY A 196 -1.31 -18.99 7.55
N GLY A 197 -0.34 -19.12 6.64
CA GLY A 197 -0.34 -18.39 5.39
C GLY A 197 -1.47 -18.82 4.44
N LEU A 198 -1.75 -20.12 4.32
CA LEU A 198 -2.88 -20.61 3.53
C LEU A 198 -4.23 -20.14 4.12
N ALA A 199 -4.38 -20.20 5.45
CA ALA A 199 -5.55 -19.68 6.13
C ALA A 199 -5.70 -18.17 5.90
N GLY A 200 -4.60 -17.43 5.98
CA GLY A 200 -4.53 -15.99 5.71
C GLY A 200 -4.90 -15.61 4.28
N ILE A 201 -4.44 -16.36 3.27
CA ILE A 201 -4.87 -16.21 1.87
C ILE A 201 -6.39 -16.43 1.76
N GLY A 202 -6.92 -17.46 2.44
CA GLY A 202 -8.35 -17.76 2.47
C GLY A 202 -9.17 -16.59 3.04
N ILE A 203 -8.77 -16.07 4.21
CA ILE A 203 -9.40 -14.93 4.87
C ILE A 203 -9.31 -13.69 3.97
N GLY A 204 -8.12 -13.38 3.43
CA GLY A 204 -7.92 -12.26 2.50
C GLY A 204 -8.79 -12.38 1.25
N THR A 205 -9.01 -13.59 0.74
CA THR A 205 -9.92 -13.87 -0.39
C THR A 205 -11.39 -13.68 -0.04
N VAL A 206 -11.79 -13.93 1.20
CA VAL A 206 -13.14 -13.64 1.69
C VAL A 206 -13.34 -12.13 1.87
N LEU A 207 -12.36 -11.45 2.49
CA LEU A 207 -12.41 -10.00 2.71
C LEU A 207 -12.39 -9.22 1.40
N SER A 208 -11.63 -9.66 0.41
CA SER A 208 -11.55 -9.03 -0.91
C SER A 208 -12.87 -9.06 -1.70
N ARG A 209 -13.89 -9.78 -1.23
CA ARG A 209 -15.26 -9.69 -1.79
C ARG A 209 -15.92 -8.34 -1.53
N ARG A 210 -15.40 -7.57 -0.58
CA ARG A 210 -15.84 -6.19 -0.33
C ARG A 210 -14.86 -5.21 -0.99
N PRO A 211 -15.32 -4.00 -1.36
CA PRO A 211 -14.41 -2.96 -1.83
C PRO A 211 -13.45 -2.58 -0.70
N ILE A 212 -12.15 -2.71 -0.96
CA ILE A 212 -11.08 -2.30 -0.04
C ILE A 212 -10.28 -1.25 -0.78
N SER A 213 -10.26 -0.02 -0.25
CA SER A 213 -9.45 1.04 -0.85
C SER A 213 -7.96 0.75 -0.64
N ASP A 214 -7.15 1.17 -1.61
CA ASP A 214 -5.69 1.09 -1.55
C ASP A 214 -5.10 1.72 -0.28
N GLY A 215 -5.67 2.85 0.13
CA GLY A 215 -5.26 3.54 1.35
C GLY A 215 -5.59 2.75 2.60
N LEU A 216 -6.78 2.15 2.70
CA LEU A 216 -7.15 1.29 3.82
C LEU A 216 -6.25 0.07 3.90
N ALA A 217 -6.05 -0.66 2.79
CA ALA A 217 -5.17 -1.84 2.76
C ALA A 217 -3.74 -1.49 3.19
N THR A 218 -3.22 -0.35 2.74
CA THR A 218 -1.88 0.13 3.12
C THR A 218 -1.81 0.52 4.59
N THR A 219 -2.84 1.19 5.10
CA THR A 219 -2.93 1.59 6.51
C THR A 219 -3.02 0.38 7.43
N VAL A 220 -3.77 -0.65 7.06
CA VAL A 220 -3.88 -1.90 7.83
C VAL A 220 -2.54 -2.64 7.87
N ASN A 221 -1.85 -2.75 6.73
CA ASN A 221 -0.51 -3.34 6.68
C ASN A 221 0.47 -2.62 7.60
N PHE A 222 0.53 -1.28 7.52
CA PHE A 222 1.38 -0.51 8.44
C PHE A 222 0.92 -0.59 9.90
N GLY A 223 -0.39 -0.66 10.14
CA GLY A 223 -0.94 -0.89 11.47
C GLY A 223 -0.42 -2.18 12.09
N ALA A 224 -0.38 -3.26 11.31
CA ALA A 224 0.19 -4.53 11.74
C ALA A 224 1.69 -4.39 12.05
N LEU A 225 2.49 -3.80 11.17
CA LEU A 225 3.93 -3.63 11.36
C LEU A 225 4.28 -2.73 12.57
N TRP A 226 3.61 -1.58 12.70
CA TRP A 226 3.79 -0.70 13.86
C TRP A 226 3.26 -1.33 15.14
N GLY A 227 2.16 -2.09 15.05
CA GLY A 227 1.66 -2.91 16.14
C GLY A 227 2.70 -3.91 16.62
N THR A 228 3.38 -4.62 15.71
CA THR A 228 4.48 -5.54 16.04
C THR A 228 5.61 -4.82 16.74
N TRP A 229 6.07 -3.68 16.18
CA TRP A 229 7.15 -2.87 16.76
C TRP A 229 6.79 -2.39 18.18
N PHE A 230 5.58 -1.88 18.38
CA PHE A 230 5.13 -1.42 19.70
C PHE A 230 4.85 -2.56 20.67
N GLY A 231 4.36 -3.70 20.18
CA GLY A 231 4.19 -4.92 20.96
C GLY A 231 5.53 -5.42 21.49
N PHE A 232 6.53 -5.53 20.61
CA PHE A 232 7.91 -5.86 20.97
C PHE A 232 8.46 -4.88 22.00
N ALA A 233 8.45 -3.58 21.69
CA ALA A 233 9.06 -2.58 22.55
C ALA A 233 8.37 -2.52 23.93
N THR A 234 7.03 -2.60 23.98
CA THR A 234 6.30 -2.61 25.26
C THR A 234 6.61 -3.86 26.07
N SER A 235 6.64 -5.03 25.42
CA SER A 235 6.91 -6.30 26.07
C SER A 235 8.33 -6.33 26.65
N TYR A 236 9.31 -5.84 25.90
CA TYR A 236 10.69 -5.68 26.37
C TYR A 236 10.78 -4.71 27.56
N LEU A 237 10.09 -3.55 27.50
CA LEU A 237 10.12 -2.55 28.57
C LEU A 237 9.51 -3.04 29.89
N VAL A 238 8.58 -4.00 29.83
CA VAL A 238 7.96 -4.63 31.02
C VAL A 238 8.62 -5.96 31.41
N ASP A 239 9.85 -6.21 30.95
CA ASP A 239 10.66 -7.38 31.29
C ASP A 239 10.03 -8.72 30.88
N LEU A 240 9.32 -8.76 29.74
CA LEU A 240 9.00 -10.04 29.11
C LEU A 240 10.21 -10.53 28.33
N GLU A 241 10.53 -11.81 28.49
CA GLU A 241 11.63 -12.50 27.82
C GLU A 241 11.11 -13.67 26.99
N ASN A 242 11.95 -14.19 26.09
CA ASN A 242 11.71 -15.40 25.28
C ASN A 242 10.30 -15.43 24.65
N ASP A 243 9.50 -16.42 25.00
CA ASP A 243 8.20 -16.70 24.38
C ASP A 243 7.16 -15.66 24.76
N ALA A 244 7.25 -15.09 25.96
CA ALA A 244 6.39 -13.99 26.39
C ALA A 244 6.69 -12.71 25.60
N LEU A 245 7.96 -12.44 25.30
CA LEU A 245 8.37 -11.32 24.45
C LEU A 245 7.85 -11.50 23.01
N LEU A 246 7.98 -12.71 22.44
CA LEU A 246 7.47 -13.02 21.11
C LEU A 246 5.94 -12.98 21.06
N ALA A 247 5.24 -13.57 22.03
CA ALA A 247 3.79 -13.51 22.15
C ALA A 247 3.29 -12.06 22.24
N GLY A 248 3.91 -11.23 23.08
CA GLY A 248 3.58 -9.81 23.17
C GLY A 248 3.81 -9.05 21.86
N THR A 249 4.85 -9.43 21.11
CA THR A 249 5.14 -8.90 19.77
C THR A 249 4.05 -9.27 18.76
N LEU A 250 3.59 -10.53 18.75
CA LEU A 250 2.53 -11.03 17.87
C LEU A 250 1.18 -10.40 18.20
N ILE A 251 0.83 -10.33 19.49
CA ILE A 251 -0.39 -9.68 20.00
C ILE A 251 -0.39 -8.21 19.61
N GLY A 252 0.73 -7.50 19.76
CA GLY A 252 0.85 -6.11 19.34
C GLY A 252 0.57 -5.93 17.85
N GLY A 253 1.11 -6.82 17.01
CA GLY A 253 0.86 -6.85 15.58
C GLY A 253 -0.62 -6.98 15.24
N ASP A 254 -1.30 -7.95 15.84
CA ASP A 254 -2.73 -8.18 15.61
C ASP A 254 -3.59 -7.05 16.17
N ALA A 255 -3.24 -6.49 17.32
CA ALA A 255 -3.91 -5.33 17.87
C ALA A 255 -3.81 -4.11 16.93
N GLY A 256 -2.62 -3.87 16.37
CA GLY A 256 -2.39 -2.80 15.39
C GLY A 256 -3.16 -3.03 14.08
N LEU A 257 -3.18 -4.26 13.57
CA LEU A 257 -3.97 -4.67 12.40
C LEU A 257 -5.47 -4.41 12.63
N VAL A 258 -6.02 -4.93 13.74
CA VAL A 258 -7.45 -4.80 14.06
C VAL A 258 -7.83 -3.34 14.30
N ALA A 259 -7.03 -2.60 15.08
CA ALA A 259 -7.29 -1.19 15.36
C ALA A 259 -7.34 -0.36 14.06
N THR A 260 -6.38 -0.56 13.16
CA THR A 260 -6.35 0.18 11.88
C THR A 260 -7.42 -0.31 10.90
N ALA A 261 -7.82 -1.59 10.92
CA ALA A 261 -8.92 -2.08 10.09
C ALA A 261 -10.28 -1.49 10.50
N LEU A 262 -10.49 -1.28 11.80
CA LEU A 262 -11.71 -0.69 12.35
C LEU A 262 -11.73 0.84 12.21
N LEU A 263 -10.64 1.52 12.59
CA LEU A 263 -10.56 2.97 12.62
C LEU A 263 -10.22 3.58 11.25
N GLY A 264 -9.43 2.89 10.44
CA GLY A 264 -8.88 3.39 9.17
C GLY A 264 -9.92 3.71 8.12
N ARG A 265 -11.11 3.10 8.21
CA ARG A 265 -12.25 3.41 7.32
C ARG A 265 -12.68 4.87 7.40
N ASN A 266 -12.55 5.48 8.57
CA ASN A 266 -12.97 6.87 8.80
C ASN A 266 -11.85 7.88 8.47
N TRP A 267 -10.62 7.44 8.29
CA TRP A 267 -9.49 8.33 8.05
C TRP A 267 -9.36 8.77 6.59
N ASN A 268 -9.97 8.06 5.64
CA ASN A 268 -9.93 8.34 4.20
C ASN A 268 -8.51 8.61 3.67
N LEU A 269 -7.51 7.91 4.22
CA LEU A 269 -6.11 8.11 3.82
C LEU A 269 -5.89 7.60 2.40
N SER A 270 -5.12 8.33 1.60
CA SER A 270 -4.54 7.80 0.38
C SER A 270 -3.36 6.87 0.69
N ARG A 271 -3.00 5.99 -0.26
CA ARG A 271 -1.83 5.10 -0.15
C ARG A 271 -0.55 5.88 0.13
N ASN A 272 -0.33 6.97 -0.60
CA ASN A 272 0.88 7.80 -0.48
C ASN A 272 0.93 8.48 0.89
N ARG A 273 -0.20 8.99 1.37
CA ARG A 273 -0.29 9.57 2.72
C ARG A 273 0.05 8.56 3.81
N ALA A 274 -0.50 7.35 3.75
CA ALA A 274 -0.16 6.29 4.71
C ALA A 274 1.34 5.94 4.70
N ARG A 275 1.97 5.89 3.52
CA ARG A 275 3.43 5.67 3.39
C ARG A 275 4.24 6.80 3.97
N LEU A 276 3.90 8.06 3.68
CA LEU A 276 4.59 9.23 4.21
C LEU A 276 4.52 9.27 5.74
N ILE A 277 3.35 8.96 6.32
CA ILE A 277 3.20 8.83 7.77
C ILE A 277 4.16 7.76 8.31
N SER A 278 4.20 6.58 7.68
CA SER A 278 5.09 5.49 8.12
C SER A 278 6.57 5.85 7.97
N ILE A 279 6.97 6.52 6.89
CA ILE A 279 8.35 7.00 6.69
C ILE A 279 8.72 7.99 7.79
N ALA A 280 7.83 8.94 8.11
CA ALA A 280 8.06 9.88 9.20
C ALA A 280 8.22 9.15 10.55
N GLY A 281 7.46 8.08 10.79
CA GLY A 281 7.65 7.18 11.92
C GLY A 281 9.05 6.56 11.98
N VAL A 282 9.51 5.95 10.87
CA VAL A 282 10.87 5.38 10.79
C VAL A 282 11.94 6.44 11.03
N MET A 283 11.81 7.62 10.41
CA MET A 283 12.74 8.73 10.60
C MET A 283 12.77 9.21 12.06
N GLY A 284 11.61 9.26 12.72
CA GLY A 284 11.51 9.56 14.14
C GLY A 284 12.23 8.51 14.99
N GLY A 285 12.05 7.23 14.68
CA GLY A 285 12.74 6.13 15.37
C GLY A 285 14.26 6.19 15.21
N LEU A 286 14.74 6.44 13.99
CA LEU A 286 16.16 6.67 13.72
C LEU A 286 16.70 7.90 14.45
N GLY A 287 15.91 8.98 14.54
CA GLY A 287 16.25 10.15 15.35
C GLY A 287 16.38 9.81 16.84
N GLY A 288 15.48 9.00 17.38
CA GLY A 288 15.54 8.48 18.74
C GLY A 288 16.79 7.60 18.98
N ALA A 289 17.09 6.69 18.05
CA ALA A 289 18.32 5.88 18.10
C ALA A 289 19.60 6.74 17.99
N GLY A 290 19.57 7.80 17.19
CA GLY A 290 20.67 8.76 17.11
C GLY A 290 20.90 9.50 18.43
N LEU A 291 19.83 9.84 19.16
CA LEU A 291 19.93 10.43 20.50
C LEU A 291 20.49 9.44 21.52
N ASP A 292 20.10 8.17 21.44
CA ASP A 292 20.66 7.10 22.25
C ASP A 292 22.19 7.03 22.13
N LEU A 293 22.73 7.05 20.89
CA LEU A 293 24.18 7.06 20.66
C LEU A 293 24.91 8.30 21.20
N LEU A 294 24.22 9.44 21.34
CA LEU A 294 24.80 10.68 21.86
C LEU A 294 24.77 10.74 23.39
N ILE A 295 23.71 10.22 24.00
CA ILE A 295 23.50 10.23 25.44
C ILE A 295 24.21 9.04 26.10
N GLN A 296 24.26 7.90 25.41
CA GLN A 296 24.80 6.61 25.87
C GLN A 296 24.25 6.25 27.26
N PRO A 297 22.91 6.04 27.38
CA PRO A 297 22.33 5.62 28.65
C PRO A 297 22.91 4.27 29.08
N ASP A 298 23.11 4.10 30.38
CA ASP A 298 23.59 2.83 30.97
C ASP A 298 22.52 1.73 30.99
N ASP A 299 21.26 2.05 30.68
CA ASP A 299 20.10 1.14 30.75
C ASP A 299 19.57 0.85 29.33
N ASP A 300 19.63 -0.42 28.92
CA ASP A 300 19.15 -0.90 27.62
C ASP A 300 17.66 -0.58 27.37
N LYS A 301 16.84 -0.49 28.42
CA LYS A 301 15.44 -0.06 28.28
C LYS A 301 15.32 1.39 27.89
N VAL A 302 16.19 2.25 28.41
CA VAL A 302 16.25 3.66 28.00
C VAL A 302 16.70 3.72 26.53
N ALA A 303 17.67 2.88 26.15
CA ALA A 303 18.14 2.79 24.78
C ALA A 303 17.02 2.37 23.80
N LEU A 304 16.11 1.46 24.19
CA LEU A 304 14.94 1.10 23.37
C LEU A 304 13.80 2.14 23.43
N LEU A 305 13.62 2.78 24.59
CA LEU A 305 12.57 3.77 24.80
C LEU A 305 12.75 5.01 23.90
N LEU A 306 14.00 5.42 23.64
CA LEU A 306 14.29 6.58 22.80
C LEU A 306 13.82 6.40 21.33
N PRO A 307 14.20 5.34 20.59
CA PRO A 307 13.62 5.00 19.29
C PRO A 307 12.11 4.81 19.30
N LEU A 308 11.55 4.24 20.38
CA LEU A 308 10.10 4.06 20.52
C LEU A 308 9.38 5.42 20.54
N LEU A 309 9.79 6.32 21.43
CA LEU A 309 9.23 7.67 21.54
C LEU A 309 9.47 8.49 20.27
N GLY A 310 10.66 8.37 19.69
CA GLY A 310 10.99 8.97 18.40
C GLY A 310 10.04 8.51 17.29
N SER A 311 9.76 7.21 17.23
CA SER A 311 8.83 6.63 16.24
C SER A 311 7.41 7.18 16.40
N VAL A 312 6.91 7.25 17.63
CA VAL A 312 5.58 7.82 17.95
C VAL A 312 5.51 9.29 17.56
N ALA A 313 6.53 10.08 17.90
CA ALA A 313 6.61 11.49 17.52
C ALA A 313 6.66 11.65 16.00
N GLY A 314 7.46 10.84 15.30
CA GLY A 314 7.56 10.83 13.84
C GLY A 314 6.24 10.50 13.16
N LEU A 315 5.52 9.48 13.63
CA LEU A 315 4.17 9.14 13.14
C LEU A 315 3.20 10.30 13.37
N GLY A 316 3.21 10.90 14.57
CA GLY A 316 2.36 12.04 14.92
C GLY A 316 2.61 13.25 14.03
N ILE A 317 3.88 13.60 13.81
CA ILE A 317 4.30 14.68 12.90
C ILE A 317 3.85 14.35 11.48
N GLY A 318 4.14 13.15 10.97
CA GLY A 318 3.73 12.73 9.63
C GLY A 318 2.21 12.78 9.44
N ALA A 319 1.44 12.37 10.44
CA ALA A 319 -0.03 12.45 10.40
C ALA A 319 -0.54 13.90 10.39
N ALA A 320 0.09 14.78 11.17
CA ALA A 320 -0.27 16.19 11.26
C ALA A 320 0.09 16.97 9.98
N THR A 321 1.30 16.79 9.46
CA THR A 321 1.78 17.51 8.26
C THR A 321 1.07 17.05 7.00
N THR A 322 0.72 15.76 6.90
CA THR A 322 -0.02 15.25 5.74
C THR A 322 -1.54 15.49 5.82
N ARG A 323 -2.06 16.03 6.93
CA ARG A 323 -3.51 16.26 7.12
C ARG A 323 -4.12 17.22 6.11
N ASN A 324 -3.35 18.24 5.73
CA ASN A 324 -3.75 19.28 4.79
C ASN A 324 -3.10 19.11 3.41
N GLY A 325 -2.37 18.00 3.20
CA GLY A 325 -1.82 17.69 1.89
C GLY A 325 -2.94 17.67 0.85
N PRO A 326 -2.67 18.05 -0.40
CA PRO A 326 -3.68 18.15 -1.44
C PRO A 326 -4.24 16.77 -1.82
N ASP A 327 -5.11 16.22 -0.97
CA ASP A 327 -6.15 15.25 -1.36
C ASP A 327 -7.23 15.93 -2.24
N ARG A 328 -7.10 17.24 -2.47
CA ARG A 328 -7.90 18.02 -3.41
C ARG A 328 -7.15 18.10 -4.73
N GLY A 329 -7.72 17.52 -5.78
CA GLY A 329 -7.11 17.42 -7.11
C GLY A 329 -6.87 18.74 -7.82
N GLY A 330 -5.98 19.56 -7.27
CA GLY A 330 -5.24 20.54 -8.04
C GLY A 330 -4.49 19.83 -9.16
N PRO A 331 -4.25 20.50 -10.29
CA PRO A 331 -3.40 19.96 -11.34
C PRO A 331 -2.09 19.51 -10.70
N GLU A 332 -1.72 18.25 -10.92
CA GLU A 332 -0.37 17.81 -10.57
C GLU A 332 0.59 18.78 -11.26
N PRO A 333 1.48 19.44 -10.51
CA PRO A 333 2.52 20.21 -11.14
C PRO A 333 3.32 19.25 -12.00
N ASP A 334 3.45 19.57 -13.30
CA ASP A 334 4.12 18.78 -14.34
C ASP A 334 4.96 17.63 -13.78
N ALA A 335 4.58 16.39 -14.08
CA ALA A 335 5.29 15.17 -13.67
C ALA A 335 6.80 15.15 -14.04
N MET A 336 7.29 16.16 -14.76
CA MET A 336 8.70 16.44 -15.04
C MET A 336 9.42 17.30 -13.98
N ALA A 337 8.77 17.72 -12.89
CA ALA A 337 9.34 18.60 -11.87
C ALA A 337 9.38 17.95 -10.47
N SER A 338 9.97 16.76 -10.36
CA SER A 338 10.22 16.08 -9.08
C SER A 338 11.44 16.66 -8.34
N ALA A 339 11.24 17.83 -7.70
CA ALA A 339 12.17 18.33 -6.70
C ALA A 339 11.97 17.57 -5.38
N PHE A 340 13.06 17.12 -4.74
CA PHE A 340 13.02 16.43 -3.44
C PHE A 340 12.49 17.35 -2.34
N LEU A 341 12.89 18.62 -2.42
CA LEU A 341 12.40 19.71 -1.58
C LEU A 341 11.84 20.77 -2.53
N ARG A 342 10.58 21.12 -2.32
CA ARG A 342 9.92 22.24 -2.99
C ARG A 342 9.40 23.19 -1.94
N TRP A 343 9.81 24.45 -2.04
CA TRP A 343 9.21 25.52 -1.24
C TRP A 343 8.23 26.28 -2.13
N GLN A 344 6.94 26.22 -1.82
CA GLN A 344 5.94 26.98 -2.58
C GLN A 344 4.85 27.52 -1.65
N ASP A 345 4.51 28.79 -1.80
CA ASP A 345 3.45 29.47 -1.03
C ASP A 345 3.62 29.37 0.50
N GLY A 346 4.89 29.37 0.98
CA GLY A 346 5.21 29.26 2.40
C GLY A 346 5.06 27.85 2.98
N ALA A 347 4.79 26.85 2.15
CA ALA A 347 4.78 25.44 2.52
C ALA A 347 6.01 24.72 1.96
N LEU A 348 6.61 23.86 2.79
CA LEU A 348 7.61 22.89 2.35
C LEU A 348 6.88 21.62 1.90
N ASP A 349 7.06 21.25 0.65
CA ASP A 349 6.61 19.99 0.08
C ASP A 349 7.80 19.06 -0.18
N LEU A 350 7.64 17.79 0.15
CA LEU A 350 8.66 16.75 0.04
C LEU A 350 8.27 15.80 -1.08
N GLY A 351 8.95 15.91 -2.22
CA GLY A 351 8.78 15.02 -3.35
C GLY A 351 9.61 13.74 -3.19
N ALA A 352 9.12 12.62 -3.71
CA ALA A 352 9.95 11.42 -3.84
C ALA A 352 11.05 11.68 -4.89
N PRO A 353 12.34 11.46 -4.58
CA PRO A 353 13.40 11.63 -5.56
C PRO A 353 13.28 10.48 -6.56
N LEU A 354 12.68 10.76 -7.72
CA LEU A 354 12.70 9.82 -8.83
C LEU A 354 14.01 10.01 -9.59
N PRO A 355 14.75 8.94 -9.91
CA PRO A 355 15.96 9.04 -10.73
C PRO A 355 15.60 9.66 -12.08
N MET A 356 16.06 10.88 -12.32
CA MET A 356 15.80 11.59 -13.57
C MET A 356 17.01 11.45 -14.48
N PRO A 357 16.85 10.90 -15.70
CA PRO A 357 17.89 10.98 -16.71
C PRO A 357 18.00 12.43 -17.18
N VAL A 358 19.09 13.10 -16.81
CA VAL A 358 19.42 14.45 -17.26
C VAL A 358 20.40 14.37 -18.42
N ARG A 359 20.08 15.04 -19.53
CA ARG A 359 21.00 15.22 -20.65
C ARG A 359 22.02 16.29 -20.27
N VAL A 360 23.28 15.91 -20.16
CA VAL A 360 24.39 16.83 -19.86
C VAL A 360 25.20 17.03 -21.13
N GLN A 361 25.39 18.28 -21.53
CA GLN A 361 26.35 18.63 -22.58
C GLN A 361 27.76 18.59 -21.98
N LEU A 362 28.68 17.87 -22.63
CA LEU A 362 30.08 17.81 -22.22
C LEU A 362 30.83 19.03 -22.79
N PRO A 363 31.32 19.96 -21.96
CA PRO A 363 31.83 21.25 -22.44
C PRO A 363 33.10 21.16 -23.30
N ASP A 364 33.84 20.04 -23.26
CA ASP A 364 35.16 19.91 -23.91
C ASP A 364 35.25 18.77 -24.95
N ALA A 365 34.12 18.23 -25.41
CA ALA A 365 34.14 17.21 -26.45
C ALA A 365 34.12 17.87 -27.84
N PRO A 366 35.07 17.58 -28.75
CA PRO A 366 34.97 18.00 -30.14
C PRO A 366 33.76 17.31 -30.80
N GLY A 367 32.75 18.11 -31.15
CA GLY A 367 31.42 17.68 -31.61
C GLY A 367 30.41 17.59 -30.46
N GLU A 368 29.15 17.97 -30.71
CA GLU A 368 28.05 17.92 -29.73
C GLU A 368 27.82 16.50 -29.19
N ARG A 369 28.60 16.10 -28.19
CA ARG A 369 28.41 14.83 -27.49
C ARG A 369 27.56 15.10 -26.26
N THR A 370 26.37 14.51 -26.25
CA THR A 370 25.51 14.51 -25.07
C THR A 370 25.59 13.20 -24.32
N ALA A 371 25.82 13.30 -23.01
CA ALA A 371 25.77 12.18 -22.09
C ALA A 371 24.48 12.22 -21.27
N TRP A 372 24.08 11.06 -20.76
CA TRP A 372 22.98 10.93 -19.81
C TRP A 372 23.54 10.71 -18.42
N ARG A 373 23.12 11.52 -17.46
CA ARG A 373 23.44 11.37 -16.04
C ARG A 373 22.14 11.13 -15.28
N ILE A 374 22.12 10.12 -14.41
CA ILE A 374 21.03 9.95 -13.46
C ILE A 374 21.28 10.94 -12.31
N SER A 375 20.39 11.91 -12.15
CA SER A 375 20.43 12.83 -11.00
C SER A 375 19.43 12.36 -9.95
N TRP A 376 19.90 12.24 -8.71
CA TRP A 376 19.10 11.81 -7.54
C TRP A 376 18.58 12.97 -6.70
N LEU A 377 19.18 14.16 -6.84
CA LEU A 377 18.87 15.33 -6.03
C LEU A 377 18.62 16.52 -6.95
N SER A 378 17.43 17.08 -6.86
CA SER A 378 17.12 18.40 -7.41
C SER A 378 16.36 19.20 -6.35
N ALA A 379 16.81 20.44 -6.12
CA ALA A 379 16.14 21.41 -5.27
C ALA A 379 15.65 22.55 -6.16
N ARG A 380 14.41 22.99 -5.96
CA ARG A 380 13.85 24.19 -6.58
C ARG A 380 13.40 25.13 -5.47
N PHE A 381 13.87 26.37 -5.54
CA PHE A 381 13.56 27.44 -4.59
C PHE A 381 12.58 28.42 -5.20
#